data_AF-A0A353P528-F1
#
_entry.id   AF-A0A353P528-F1
#
_cell.length_a   1.000
_cell.length_b   1.000
_cell.length_c   1.000
_cell.angle_alpha   90.00
_cell.angle_beta   90.00
_cell.angle_gamma   90.00
#
_symmetry.space_group_name_H-M   'P 1'
#
loop_
_entity.id
_entity.type
_entity.pdbx_description
1 polymer ?
#
loop_
_entity_poly.entity_id
_entity_poly.type
_entity_poly.pdbx_seq_one_letter_code
_entity_poly.pdbx_strand_id
1 'polypeptide(L)'
;MANFVITIDGPAGSGKSSTAKLLAKKLNAAFLDTGAMYRAAVLAAMNCGCDLNDVGNLERIIDNTKFQFEILQGLMIVKINGSDVTEKIRDPQVTANVHYIASQPSLRTRLVKMQRAFAAKYDKIVTEGRDQGTVVFPDAQLKIFLTADNSQRAKRRALELAQNGYDADVNKIQNEIENRDLKDTSRKVAPLAPAVDAITIDTTNLTLEQVVEKIFGLIKQK
;
A
#
# COMPACT_ATOMS: atom_id res chain seq x y z
N MET A 1 7.82 -11.58 -14.87
CA MET A 1 7.56 -10.33 -14.12
C MET A 1 6.99 -9.32 -15.09
N ALA A 2 6.24 -8.31 -14.63
CA ALA A 2 5.84 -7.21 -15.51
C ALA A 2 7.07 -6.59 -16.17
N ASN A 3 6.96 -6.21 -17.45
CA ASN A 3 8.06 -5.62 -18.21
C ASN A 3 8.37 -4.18 -17.75
N PHE A 4 7.40 -3.51 -17.14
CA PHE A 4 7.56 -2.14 -16.64
C PHE A 4 6.86 -1.96 -15.29
N VAL A 5 7.64 -1.76 -14.23
CA VAL A 5 7.19 -1.56 -12.86
C VAL A 5 7.55 -0.16 -12.39
N ILE A 6 6.54 0.58 -11.92
CA ILE A 6 6.72 1.83 -11.19
C ILE A 6 6.35 1.60 -9.74
N THR A 7 7.26 1.89 -8.81
CA THR A 7 6.96 1.82 -7.37
C THR A 7 6.75 3.23 -6.80
N ILE A 8 5.79 3.36 -5.90
CA ILE A 8 5.48 4.60 -5.18
C ILE A 8 5.43 4.28 -3.69
N ASP A 9 6.53 4.54 -2.99
CA ASP A 9 6.69 4.32 -1.55
C ASP A 9 6.59 5.63 -0.76
N GLY A 10 6.45 5.54 0.56
CA GLY A 10 6.35 6.71 1.45
C GLY A 10 5.36 6.55 2.61
N PRO A 11 5.33 7.50 3.56
CA PRO A 11 4.54 7.41 4.80
C PRO A 11 3.03 7.54 4.56
N ALA A 12 2.22 7.25 5.57
CA ALA A 12 0.76 7.39 5.45
C ALA A 12 0.36 8.85 5.16
N GLY A 13 -0.67 9.07 4.33
CA GLY A 13 -1.15 10.42 4.00
C GLY A 13 -0.30 11.23 2.99
N SER A 14 0.82 10.69 2.49
CA SER A 14 1.64 11.38 1.46
C SER A 14 1.04 11.38 0.04
N GLY A 15 -0.20 10.91 -0.15
CA GLY A 15 -0.88 10.91 -1.45
C GLY A 15 -0.63 9.70 -2.35
N LYS A 16 0.21 8.74 -1.95
CA LYS A 16 0.63 7.57 -2.77
C LYS A 16 -0.50 6.84 -3.48
N SER A 17 -1.54 6.41 -2.75
CA SER A 17 -2.61 5.60 -3.33
C SER A 17 -3.36 6.37 -4.42
N SER A 18 -3.62 7.67 -4.21
CA SER A 18 -4.25 8.54 -5.21
C SER A 18 -3.32 8.77 -6.42
N THR A 19 -2.05 9.09 -6.17
CA THR A 19 -1.03 9.27 -7.22
C THR A 19 -0.85 8.01 -8.05
N ALA A 20 -0.74 6.85 -7.42
CA ALA A 20 -0.56 5.56 -8.08
C ALA A 20 -1.77 5.18 -8.94
N LYS A 21 -2.99 5.35 -8.42
CA LYS A 21 -4.22 5.10 -9.18
C LYS A 21 -4.31 6.00 -10.41
N LEU A 22 -4.09 7.30 -10.25
CA LEU A 22 -4.19 8.25 -11.35
C LEU A 22 -3.08 8.04 -12.39
N LEU A 23 -1.85 7.76 -11.95
CA LEU A 23 -0.73 7.44 -12.83
C LEU A 23 -0.97 6.14 -13.61
N ALA A 24 -1.47 5.09 -12.95
CA ALA A 24 -1.82 3.83 -13.59
C ALA A 24 -2.84 4.03 -14.71
N LYS A 25 -3.90 4.81 -14.42
CA LYS A 25 -4.91 5.18 -15.42
C LYS A 25 -4.29 5.94 -16.60
N LYS A 26 -3.43 6.93 -16.33
CA LYS A 26 -2.75 7.73 -17.38
C LYS A 26 -1.82 6.88 -18.26
N LEU A 27 -1.21 5.83 -17.72
CA LEU A 27 -0.28 4.95 -18.42
C LEU A 27 -0.94 3.70 -19.04
N ASN A 28 -2.24 3.52 -18.86
CA ASN A 28 -2.94 2.26 -19.14
C ASN A 28 -2.22 1.05 -18.51
N ALA A 29 -1.83 1.20 -17.24
CA ALA A 29 -1.13 0.20 -16.45
C ALA A 29 -2.06 -0.39 -15.38
N ALA A 30 -1.76 -1.61 -14.92
CA ALA A 30 -2.42 -2.18 -13.76
C ALA A 30 -2.01 -1.43 -12.49
N PHE A 31 -2.93 -1.30 -11.53
CA PHE A 31 -2.65 -0.70 -10.22
C PHE A 31 -2.61 -1.78 -9.14
N LEU A 32 -1.50 -1.89 -8.41
CA LEU A 32 -1.34 -2.80 -7.28
C LEU A 32 -1.40 -2.06 -5.94
N ASP A 33 -2.55 -2.16 -5.26
CA ASP A 33 -2.76 -1.71 -3.88
C ASP A 33 -2.23 -2.78 -2.91
N THR A 34 -0.97 -2.68 -2.51
CA THR A 34 -0.38 -3.67 -1.59
C THR A 34 -0.99 -3.58 -0.20
N GLY A 35 -1.45 -2.39 0.21
CA GLY A 35 -2.20 -2.20 1.45
C GLY A 35 -3.47 -3.07 1.50
N ALA A 36 -4.15 -3.25 0.37
CA ALA A 36 -5.32 -4.10 0.27
C ALA A 36 -4.98 -5.57 0.52
N MET A 37 -3.80 -6.03 0.07
CA MET A 37 -3.33 -7.40 0.30
C MET A 37 -3.00 -7.65 1.77
N TYR A 38 -2.34 -6.69 2.43
CA TYR A 38 -2.10 -6.78 3.88
C TYR A 38 -3.41 -6.78 4.67
N ARG A 39 -4.36 -5.91 4.32
CA ARG A 39 -5.68 -5.86 4.99
C ARG A 39 -6.51 -7.11 4.71
N ALA A 40 -6.41 -7.71 3.52
CA ALA A 40 -7.04 -8.99 3.22
C ALA A 40 -6.52 -10.11 4.13
N ALA A 41 -5.20 -10.18 4.35
CA ALA A 41 -4.61 -11.16 5.25
C ALA A 41 -5.06 -10.96 6.71
N VAL A 42 -5.15 -9.70 7.17
CA VAL A 42 -5.69 -9.40 8.50
C VAL A 42 -7.15 -9.82 8.61
N LEU A 43 -7.98 -9.47 7.62
CA LEU A 43 -9.39 -9.82 7.62
C LEU A 43 -9.59 -11.34 7.62
N ALA A 44 -8.78 -12.10 6.87
CA ALA A 44 -8.80 -13.56 6.92
C ALA A 44 -8.50 -14.09 8.33
N ALA A 45 -7.49 -13.55 9.00
CA ALA A 45 -7.13 -13.90 10.36
C ALA A 45 -8.24 -13.56 11.37
N MET A 46 -8.84 -12.38 11.26
CA MET A 46 -9.95 -11.94 12.11
C MET A 46 -11.20 -12.81 11.93
N ASN A 47 -11.52 -13.20 10.69
CA ASN A 47 -12.66 -14.09 10.41
C ASN A 47 -12.50 -15.49 11.01
N CYS A 48 -11.26 -15.94 11.23
CA CYS A 48 -10.97 -17.21 11.91
C CYS A 48 -10.93 -17.08 13.44
N GLY A 49 -11.11 -15.88 14.00
CA GLY A 49 -11.08 -15.65 15.45
C GLY A 49 -9.72 -15.96 16.10
N CYS A 50 -8.63 -15.91 15.33
CA CYS A 50 -7.30 -16.23 15.84
C CYS A 50 -6.67 -15.08 16.64
N ASP A 51 -5.78 -15.42 17.57
CA ASP A 51 -4.88 -14.44 18.16
C ASP A 51 -3.89 -13.94 17.09
N LEU A 52 -3.90 -12.64 16.83
CA LEU A 52 -3.02 -12.01 15.84
C LEU A 52 -1.54 -11.95 16.30
N ASN A 53 -1.24 -12.35 17.53
CA ASN A 53 0.12 -12.55 18.00
C ASN A 53 0.67 -13.95 17.68
N ASP A 54 -0.19 -14.92 17.37
CA ASP A 54 0.23 -16.28 17.03
C ASP A 54 0.66 -16.35 15.55
N VAL A 55 1.94 -16.06 15.32
CA VAL A 55 2.55 -16.07 13.99
C VAL A 55 2.35 -17.41 13.29
N GLY A 56 2.45 -18.55 14.00
CA GLY A 56 2.28 -19.87 13.41
C GLY A 56 0.86 -20.12 12.92
N ASN A 57 -0.13 -19.68 13.69
CA ASN A 57 -1.54 -19.76 13.29
C ASN A 57 -1.84 -18.81 12.13
N LEU A 58 -1.30 -17.59 12.14
CA LEU A 58 -1.41 -16.64 11.03
C LEU A 58 -0.83 -17.20 9.73
N GLU A 59 0.34 -17.85 9.79
CA GLU A 59 0.93 -18.51 8.62
C GLU A 59 0.00 -19.57 8.07
N ARG A 60 -0.52 -20.46 8.92
CA ARG A 60 -1.46 -21.51 8.52
C ARG A 60 -2.74 -20.92 7.92
N ILE A 61 -3.28 -19.83 8.47
CA ILE A 61 -4.47 -19.18 7.93
C ILE A 61 -4.19 -18.61 6.55
N ILE A 62 -3.08 -17.88 6.37
CA ILE A 62 -2.72 -17.30 5.07
C ILE A 62 -2.48 -18.40 4.03
N ASP A 63 -1.80 -19.48 4.40
CA ASP A 63 -1.47 -20.58 3.48
C ASP A 63 -2.70 -21.38 3.04
N ASN A 64 -3.75 -21.45 3.88
CA ASN A 64 -5.00 -22.15 3.56
C ASN A 64 -6.11 -21.23 3.04
N THR A 65 -5.87 -19.92 2.96
CA THR A 65 -6.86 -18.96 2.47
C THR A 65 -6.69 -18.73 0.98
N LYS A 66 -7.78 -18.86 0.22
CA LYS A 66 -7.80 -18.52 -1.20
C LYS A 66 -7.96 -17.01 -1.37
N PHE A 67 -6.85 -16.31 -1.57
CA PHE A 67 -6.85 -14.91 -1.96
C PHE A 67 -6.93 -14.75 -3.48
N GLN A 68 -7.87 -13.94 -3.96
CA GLN A 68 -7.97 -13.58 -5.37
C GLN A 68 -7.95 -12.06 -5.49
N PHE A 69 -7.10 -11.59 -6.39
CA PHE A 69 -6.87 -10.18 -6.67
C PHE A 69 -7.01 -9.94 -8.17
N GLU A 70 -7.93 -9.08 -8.56
CA GLU A 70 -8.30 -8.81 -9.94
C GLU A 70 -8.44 -7.30 -10.15
N ILE A 71 -8.20 -6.82 -11.37
CA ILE A 71 -8.50 -5.43 -11.76
C ILE A 71 -9.83 -5.42 -12.50
N LEU A 72 -10.79 -4.65 -11.99
CA LEU A 72 -12.06 -4.38 -12.63
C LEU A 72 -12.26 -2.86 -12.71
N GLN A 73 -12.47 -2.33 -13.92
CA GLN A 73 -12.67 -0.89 -14.15
C GLN A 73 -11.56 0.00 -13.54
N GLY A 74 -10.32 -0.48 -13.51
CA GLY A 74 -9.17 0.23 -12.94
C GLY A 74 -9.07 0.18 -11.42
N LEU A 75 -9.95 -0.56 -10.74
CA LEU A 75 -9.92 -0.79 -9.31
C LEU A 75 -9.52 -2.24 -9.00
N MET A 76 -8.80 -2.43 -7.89
CA MET A 76 -8.42 -3.75 -7.41
C MET A 76 -9.56 -4.35 -6.59
N ILE A 77 -10.16 -5.42 -7.11
CA ILE A 77 -11.16 -6.23 -6.44
C ILE A 77 -10.44 -7.32 -5.65
N VAL A 78 -10.89 -7.52 -4.41
CA VAL A 78 -10.30 -8.48 -3.47
C VAL A 78 -11.36 -9.49 -3.04
N LYS A 79 -11.07 -10.77 -3.27
CA LYS A 79 -11.91 -11.88 -2.77
C LYS A 79 -11.13 -12.78 -1.84
N ILE A 80 -11.79 -13.22 -0.77
CA ILE A 80 -11.30 -14.21 0.19
C ILE A 80 -12.26 -15.40 0.14
N ASN A 81 -11.75 -16.59 -0.19
CA ASN A 81 -12.55 -17.81 -0.30
C ASN A 81 -13.80 -17.63 -1.20
N GLY A 82 -13.65 -16.86 -2.27
CA GLY A 82 -14.72 -16.55 -3.24
C GLY A 82 -15.65 -15.40 -2.85
N SER A 83 -15.64 -14.92 -1.59
CA SER A 83 -16.43 -13.76 -1.17
C SER A 83 -15.72 -12.45 -1.47
N ASP A 84 -16.44 -11.49 -2.07
CA ASP A 84 -15.93 -10.12 -2.25
C ASP A 84 -15.81 -9.42 -0.90
N VAL A 85 -14.61 -8.93 -0.61
CA VAL A 85 -14.26 -8.22 0.63
C VAL A 85 -13.68 -6.84 0.35
N THR A 86 -13.80 -6.33 -0.88
CA THR A 86 -13.15 -5.09 -1.36
C THR A 86 -13.42 -3.89 -0.45
N GLU A 87 -14.66 -3.75 0.02
CA GLU A 87 -15.05 -2.71 0.98
C GLU A 87 -14.73 -3.11 2.43
N LYS A 88 -14.95 -4.37 2.82
CA LYS A 88 -14.70 -4.86 4.18
C LYS A 88 -13.26 -4.67 4.63
N ILE A 89 -12.30 -4.83 3.72
CA ILE A 89 -10.88 -4.60 4.03
C ILE A 89 -10.54 -3.13 4.30
N ARG A 90 -11.46 -2.19 4.08
CA ARG A 90 -11.27 -0.76 4.36
C ARG A 90 -11.70 -0.35 5.76
N ASP A 91 -12.33 -1.27 6.51
CA ASP A 91 -12.72 -1.05 7.89
C ASP A 91 -11.52 -0.56 8.75
N PRO A 92 -11.70 0.51 9.55
CA PRO A 92 -10.66 1.00 10.46
C PRO A 92 -10.08 -0.07 11.39
N GLN A 93 -10.90 -1.02 11.87
CA GLN A 93 -10.44 -2.12 12.72
C GLN A 93 -9.49 -3.07 11.99
N VAL A 94 -9.74 -3.36 10.71
CA VAL A 94 -8.81 -4.15 9.88
C VAL A 94 -7.51 -3.37 9.68
N THR A 95 -7.60 -2.07 9.41
CA THR A 95 -6.43 -1.21 9.20
C THR A 95 -5.55 -1.11 10.45
N ALA A 96 -6.15 -1.00 11.64
CA ALA A 96 -5.44 -0.93 12.91
C ALA A 96 -4.58 -2.19 13.18
N ASN A 97 -5.03 -3.35 12.68
CA ASN A 97 -4.40 -4.65 12.92
C ASN A 97 -3.38 -5.08 11.84
N VAL A 98 -3.14 -4.26 10.80
CA VAL A 98 -2.14 -4.55 9.74
C VAL A 98 -0.73 -4.78 10.29
N HIS A 99 -0.36 -4.12 11.39
CA HIS A 99 0.98 -4.22 11.96
C HIS A 99 1.34 -5.64 12.43
N TYR A 100 0.36 -6.46 12.84
CA TYR A 100 0.58 -7.86 13.23
C TYR A 100 1.12 -8.70 12.08
N ILE A 101 0.71 -8.40 10.85
CA ILE A 101 1.19 -9.10 9.65
C ILE A 101 2.41 -8.41 9.06
N ALA A 102 2.36 -7.08 8.96
CA ALA A 102 3.38 -6.27 8.30
C ALA A 102 4.74 -6.26 9.01
N SER A 103 4.79 -6.68 10.28
CA SER A 103 6.03 -6.75 11.08
C SER A 103 6.67 -8.14 11.08
N GLN A 104 6.00 -9.17 10.55
CA GLN A 104 6.45 -10.55 10.63
C GLN A 104 7.12 -11.02 9.34
N PRO A 105 8.41 -11.40 9.33
CA PRO A 105 9.16 -11.69 8.11
C PRO A 105 8.57 -12.83 7.27
N SER A 106 8.08 -13.88 7.93
CA SER A 106 7.50 -15.06 7.28
C SER A 106 6.17 -14.76 6.60
N LEU A 107 5.31 -13.95 7.21
CA LEU A 107 4.05 -13.49 6.62
C LEU A 107 4.29 -12.51 5.47
N ARG A 108 5.26 -11.59 5.63
CA ARG A 108 5.68 -10.68 4.56
C ARG A 108 6.16 -11.44 3.33
N THR A 109 6.97 -12.48 3.51
CA THR A 109 7.48 -13.30 2.41
C THR A 109 6.35 -13.88 1.55
N ARG A 110 5.27 -14.36 2.19
CA ARG A 110 4.08 -14.86 1.50
C ARG A 110 3.37 -13.76 0.72
N LEU A 111 3.16 -12.59 1.35
CA LEU A 111 2.51 -11.47 0.68
C LEU A 111 3.34 -10.88 -0.46
N VAL A 112 4.68 -10.86 -0.35
CA VAL A 112 5.58 -10.45 -1.45
C VAL A 112 5.45 -11.42 -2.63
N LYS A 113 5.37 -12.74 -2.36
CA LYS A 113 5.11 -13.73 -3.41
C LYS A 113 3.78 -13.47 -4.12
N MET A 114 2.71 -13.17 -3.36
CA MET A 114 1.41 -12.82 -3.94
C MET A 114 1.47 -11.53 -4.77
N GLN A 115 2.19 -10.49 -4.30
CA GLN A 115 2.36 -9.22 -5.02
C GLN A 115 3.08 -9.42 -6.36
N ARG A 116 4.18 -10.18 -6.36
CA ARG A 116 4.93 -10.51 -7.59
C ARG A 116 4.11 -11.38 -8.55
N ALA A 117 3.35 -12.34 -8.03
CA ALA A 117 2.46 -13.18 -8.82
C ALA A 117 1.32 -12.37 -9.46
N PHE A 118 0.77 -11.39 -8.75
CA PHE A 118 -0.19 -10.44 -9.32
C PHE A 118 0.45 -9.59 -10.41
N ALA A 119 1.62 -9.02 -10.14
CA ALA A 119 2.33 -8.18 -11.09
C ALA A 119 2.69 -8.92 -12.38
N ALA A 120 3.03 -10.20 -12.30
CA ALA A 120 3.37 -11.02 -13.48
C ALA A 120 2.21 -11.22 -14.47
N LYS A 121 0.97 -10.87 -14.12
CA LYS A 121 -0.19 -10.96 -15.02
C LYS A 121 -0.33 -9.78 -15.99
N TYR A 122 0.51 -8.75 -15.83
CA TYR A 122 0.37 -7.48 -16.55
C TYR A 122 1.72 -7.01 -17.12
N ASP A 123 1.69 -6.33 -18.27
CA ASP A 123 2.92 -5.79 -18.88
C ASP A 123 3.45 -4.55 -18.15
N LYS A 124 2.54 -3.69 -17.70
CA LYS A 124 2.84 -2.44 -16.99
C LYS A 124 2.10 -2.41 -15.67
N ILE A 125 2.81 -2.05 -14.60
CA ILE A 125 2.22 -1.94 -13.28
C ILE A 125 2.72 -0.70 -12.55
N VAL A 126 1.79 -0.04 -11.86
CA VAL A 126 2.09 0.97 -10.84
C VAL A 126 1.69 0.37 -9.51
N THR A 127 2.63 0.31 -8.57
CA THR A 127 2.39 -0.25 -7.23
C THR A 127 2.71 0.77 -6.16
N GLU A 128 1.95 0.76 -5.07
CA GLU A 128 2.19 1.62 -3.92
C GLU A 128 2.38 0.82 -2.63
N GLY A 129 3.21 1.33 -1.72
CA GLY A 129 3.44 0.69 -0.45
C GLY A 129 4.42 1.42 0.46
N ARG A 130 5.28 0.65 1.14
CA ARG A 130 6.33 1.15 2.05
C ARG A 130 7.73 0.71 1.64
N ASP A 131 7.82 -0.43 0.98
CA ASP A 131 9.05 -1.12 0.61
C ASP A 131 8.97 -1.76 -0.79
N GLN A 132 8.14 -1.18 -1.67
CA GLN A 132 7.96 -1.69 -3.02
C GLN A 132 9.25 -1.59 -3.83
N GLY A 133 9.93 -0.44 -3.81
CA GLY A 133 11.19 -0.23 -4.53
C GLY A 133 12.43 -0.82 -3.87
N THR A 134 12.36 -1.18 -2.57
CA THR A 134 13.49 -1.73 -1.81
C THR A 134 13.45 -3.25 -1.68
N VAL A 135 12.27 -3.85 -1.60
CA VAL A 135 12.11 -5.28 -1.29
C VAL A 135 11.27 -6.01 -2.34
N VAL A 136 10.09 -5.48 -2.70
CA VAL A 136 9.16 -6.21 -3.55
C VAL A 136 9.62 -6.23 -5.00
N PHE A 137 10.00 -5.06 -5.51
CA PHE A 137 10.46 -4.82 -6.88
C PHE A 137 11.76 -3.99 -6.86
N PRO A 138 12.88 -4.56 -6.35
CA PRO A 138 14.16 -3.88 -6.30
C PRO A 138 14.71 -3.54 -7.70
N ASP A 139 14.20 -4.20 -8.75
CA ASP A 139 14.60 -3.96 -10.15
C ASP A 139 13.55 -3.11 -10.90
N ALA A 140 12.65 -2.42 -10.19
CA ALA A 140 11.65 -1.56 -10.81
C ALA A 140 12.29 -0.44 -11.65
N GLN A 141 11.74 -0.20 -12.85
CA GLN A 141 12.29 0.76 -13.82
C GLN A 141 12.19 2.20 -13.33
N LEU A 142 11.21 2.51 -12.48
CA LEU A 142 11.09 3.80 -11.83
C LEU A 142 10.64 3.62 -10.38
N LYS A 143 11.40 4.20 -9.44
CA LYS A 143 11.09 4.18 -8.02
C LYS A 143 10.88 5.59 -7.54
N ILE A 144 9.71 5.84 -6.96
CA ILE A 144 9.32 7.14 -6.42
C ILE A 144 9.13 6.98 -4.91
N PHE A 145 9.65 7.94 -4.15
CA PHE A 145 9.37 8.05 -2.73
C PHE A 145 8.62 9.37 -2.46
N LEU A 146 7.34 9.29 -2.11
CA LEU A 146 6.53 10.47 -1.79
C LEU A 146 6.65 10.82 -0.32
N THR A 147 6.95 12.08 -0.02
CA THR A 147 6.90 12.63 1.34
C THR A 147 5.93 13.82 1.42
N ALA A 148 5.61 14.24 2.65
CA ALA A 148 4.91 15.49 2.95
C ALA A 148 5.00 15.78 4.45
N ASP A 149 4.82 17.04 4.82
CA ASP A 149 4.71 17.48 6.21
C ASP A 149 3.61 16.72 6.97
N ASN A 150 3.88 16.37 8.23
CA ASN A 150 2.94 15.62 9.09
C ASN A 150 1.57 16.29 9.15
N SER A 151 1.54 17.61 9.29
CA SER A 151 0.31 18.40 9.38
C SER A 151 -0.53 18.31 8.08
N GLN A 152 0.11 18.31 6.91
CA GLN A 152 -0.58 18.15 5.63
C GLN A 152 -1.10 16.73 5.45
N ARG A 153 -0.32 15.72 5.84
CA ARG A 153 -0.73 14.31 5.81
C ARG A 153 -1.94 14.06 6.71
N ALA A 154 -1.94 14.64 7.91
CA ALA A 154 -3.06 14.58 8.85
C ALA A 154 -4.33 15.23 8.28
N LYS A 155 -4.23 16.44 7.73
CA LYS A 155 -5.37 17.13 7.08
C LYS A 155 -5.97 16.32 5.93
N ARG A 156 -5.12 15.77 5.04
CA ARG A 156 -5.57 14.92 3.93
C ARG A 156 -6.29 13.67 4.42
N ARG A 157 -5.75 13.02 5.46
CA ARG A 157 -6.35 11.82 6.05
C ARG A 157 -7.68 12.12 6.76
N ALA A 158 -7.77 13.24 7.47
CA ALA A 158 -9.00 13.69 8.10
C ALA A 158 -10.11 13.94 7.05
N LEU A 159 -9.77 14.59 5.94
CA LEU A 159 -10.70 14.79 4.84
C LEU A 159 -11.19 13.45 4.25
N GLU A 160 -10.29 12.49 4.04
CA GLU A 160 -10.66 11.15 3.54
C GLU A 160 -11.60 10.41 4.52
N LEU A 161 -11.34 10.48 5.83
CA LEU A 161 -12.19 9.84 6.83
C LEU A 161 -13.57 10.50 6.91
N ALA A 162 -13.62 11.83 6.91
CA ALA A 162 -14.86 12.59 6.92
C ALA A 162 -15.73 12.29 5.69
N GLN A 163 -15.13 12.18 4.50
CA GLN A 163 -15.83 11.81 3.26
C GLN A 163 -16.43 10.39 3.31
N ASN A 164 -15.87 9.51 4.14
CA ASN A 164 -16.37 8.14 4.35
C ASN A 164 -17.26 8.01 5.60
N GLY A 165 -17.67 9.12 6.22
CA GLY A 165 -18.59 9.14 7.35
C GLY A 165 -17.97 8.79 8.72
N TYR A 166 -16.64 8.85 8.83
CA TYR A 166 -15.92 8.62 10.10
C TYR A 166 -15.58 9.92 10.82
N ASP A 167 -15.37 9.83 12.14
CA ASP A 167 -14.82 10.91 12.95
C ASP A 167 -13.42 11.31 12.46
N ALA A 168 -13.13 12.61 12.47
CA ALA A 168 -12.02 13.21 11.74
C ALA A 168 -11.27 14.28 12.55
N ASP A 169 -11.03 14.04 13.84
CA ASP A 169 -10.16 14.89 14.65
C ASP A 169 -8.72 14.87 14.09
N VAL A 170 -8.31 16.00 13.51
CA VAL A 170 -7.01 16.18 12.87
C VAL A 170 -5.85 15.96 13.85
N ASN A 171 -5.98 16.36 15.11
CA ASN A 171 -4.91 16.19 16.10
C ASN A 171 -4.73 14.71 16.46
N LYS A 172 -5.84 14.00 16.67
CA LYS A 172 -5.82 12.55 16.89
C LYS A 172 -5.21 11.81 15.70
N ILE A 173 -5.63 12.16 14.49
CA ILE A 173 -5.11 11.57 13.25
C ILE A 173 -3.62 11.86 13.07
N GLN A 174 -3.16 13.07 13.40
CA GLN A 174 -1.74 13.40 13.34
C GLN A 174 -0.93 12.48 14.27
N ASN A 175 -1.35 12.31 15.52
CA ASN A 175 -0.70 11.39 16.47
C ASN A 175 -0.72 9.93 15.97
N GLU A 176 -1.83 9.48 15.39
CA GLU A 176 -1.92 8.13 14.80
C GLU A 176 -0.95 7.94 13.63
N ILE A 177 -0.83 8.94 12.76
CA ILE A 177 0.11 8.94 11.64
C ILE A 177 1.55 8.91 12.13
N GLU A 178 1.90 9.75 13.10
CA GLU A 178 3.27 9.82 13.65
C GLU A 178 3.66 8.49 14.31
N ASN A 179 2.78 7.92 15.14
CA ASN A 179 2.99 6.60 15.73
C ASN A 179 3.14 5.50 14.67
N ARG A 180 2.36 5.58 13.58
CA ARG A 180 2.46 4.64 12.48
C ARG A 180 3.77 4.79 11.71
N ASP A 181 4.21 6.01 11.44
CA ASP A 181 5.47 6.25 10.73
C ASP A 181 6.66 5.80 11.58
N LEU A 182 6.63 6.03 12.89
CA LEU A 182 7.63 5.48 13.82
C LEU A 182 7.66 3.96 13.76
N LYS A 183 6.51 3.28 13.78
CA LYS A 183 6.45 1.82 13.61
C LYS A 183 6.98 1.40 12.24
N ASP A 184 6.54 2.06 11.16
CA ASP A 184 6.92 1.71 9.79
C ASP A 184 8.43 1.85 9.54
N THR A 185 9.06 2.88 10.12
CA THR A 185 10.51 3.18 9.98
C THR A 185 11.40 2.38 10.93
N SER A 186 10.93 2.07 12.15
CA SER A 186 11.70 1.30 13.15
C SER A 186 11.65 -0.22 12.96
N ARG A 187 10.86 -0.72 12.00
CA ARG A 187 10.78 -2.16 11.70
C ARG A 187 12.15 -2.73 11.34
N LYS A 188 12.51 -3.83 12.00
CA LYS A 188 13.72 -4.61 11.69
C LYS A 188 13.72 -5.18 10.27
N VAL A 189 12.54 -5.46 9.71
CA VAL A 189 12.38 -6.04 8.37
C VAL A 189 11.58 -5.09 7.49
N ALA A 190 12.17 -4.77 6.33
CA ALA A 190 11.61 -3.86 5.34
C ALA A 190 11.13 -2.52 5.95
N PRO A 191 12.02 -1.79 6.64
CA PRO A 191 11.70 -0.47 7.18
C PRO A 191 11.26 0.46 6.04
N LEU A 192 10.38 1.40 6.36
CA LEU A 192 10.04 2.49 5.45
C LEU A 192 11.28 3.35 5.21
N ALA A 193 11.88 3.21 4.03
CA ALA A 193 13.00 4.00 3.57
C ALA A 193 12.95 4.11 2.04
N PRO A 194 13.40 5.23 1.45
CA PRO A 194 13.58 5.32 0.02
C PRO A 194 14.62 4.28 -0.46
N ALA A 195 14.40 3.70 -1.64
CA ALA A 195 15.46 2.96 -2.31
C ALA A 195 16.60 3.92 -2.71
N VAL A 196 17.82 3.39 -2.84
CA VAL A 196 19.02 4.19 -3.15
C VAL A 196 18.86 4.98 -4.45
N ASP A 197 18.16 4.42 -5.43
CA ASP A 197 17.86 4.97 -6.74
C ASP A 197 16.43 5.56 -6.84
N ALA A 198 15.74 5.72 -5.70
CA ALA A 198 14.41 6.33 -5.69
C ALA A 198 14.48 7.86 -5.84
N ILE A 199 13.56 8.40 -6.64
CA ILE A 199 13.37 9.85 -6.75
C ILE A 199 12.38 10.28 -5.68
N THR A 200 12.85 11.10 -4.74
CA THR A 200 12.01 11.66 -3.68
C THR A 200 11.21 12.87 -4.19
N ILE A 201 9.90 12.87 -3.95
CA ILE A 201 9.00 13.98 -4.28
C ILE A 201 8.29 14.41 -3.01
N ASP A 202 8.54 15.66 -2.60
CA ASP A 202 7.74 16.32 -1.57
C ASP A 202 6.41 16.78 -2.18
N THR A 203 5.31 16.30 -1.60
CA THR A 203 3.94 16.59 -2.04
C THR A 203 3.24 17.64 -1.18
N THR A 204 3.92 18.23 -0.20
CA THR A 204 3.34 19.16 0.81
C THR A 204 2.49 20.25 0.16
N ASN A 205 3.02 20.90 -0.88
CA ASN A 205 2.38 22.03 -1.57
C ASN A 205 1.98 21.71 -3.01
N LEU A 206 1.84 20.43 -3.35
CA LEU A 206 1.49 19.99 -4.69
C LEU A 206 0.07 19.41 -4.72
N THR A 207 -0.66 19.69 -5.80
CA THR A 207 -1.91 18.98 -6.12
C THR A 207 -1.61 17.57 -6.62
N LEU A 208 -2.63 16.70 -6.61
CA LEU A 208 -2.50 15.34 -7.12
C LEU A 208 -2.04 15.33 -8.59
N GLU A 209 -2.59 16.21 -9.41
CA GLU A 209 -2.29 16.35 -10.84
C GLU A 209 -0.83 16.79 -11.02
N GLN A 210 -0.35 17.78 -10.26
CA GLN A 210 1.04 18.23 -10.32
C GLN A 210 2.02 17.11 -9.96
N VAL A 211 1.71 16.31 -8.93
CA VAL A 211 2.54 15.15 -8.56
C VAL A 211 2.55 14.12 -9.69
N VAL A 212 1.39 13.81 -10.28
CA VAL A 212 1.30 12.84 -11.38
C VAL A 212 2.03 13.33 -12.63
N GLU A 213 1.89 14.60 -13.02
CA GLU A 213 2.62 15.16 -14.17
C GLU A 213 4.14 15.12 -13.94
N LYS A 214 4.59 15.43 -12.71
CA LYS A 214 6.01 15.35 -12.36
C LYS A 214 6.54 13.92 -12.54
N ILE A 215 5.82 12.91 -12.04
CA ILE A 215 6.22 11.51 -12.20
C ILE A 215 6.15 11.08 -13.67
N PHE A 216 5.11 11.48 -14.39
CA PHE A 216 4.92 11.16 -15.80
C PHE A 216 6.02 11.75 -16.68
N GLY A 217 6.50 12.96 -16.36
CA GLY A 217 7.64 13.58 -17.04
C GLY A 217 8.93 12.77 -16.92
N LEU A 218 9.17 12.13 -15.77
CA LEU A 218 10.36 11.28 -15.54
C LEU A 218 10.34 10.02 -16.42
N ILE A 219 9.16 9.51 -16.76
CA ILE A 219 9.01 8.34 -17.63
C ILE A 219 9.43 8.67 -19.06
N LYS A 220 9.14 9.88 -19.55
CA LYS A 220 9.48 10.31 -20.92
C LYS A 220 10.98 10.59 -21.13
N GLN A 221 11.72 10.78 -20.04
CA GLN A 221 13.16 11.07 -20.08
C GLN A 221 14.02 9.80 -20.01
N LYS A 222 13.37 8.64 -19.84
CA LYS A 222 14.00 7.31 -19.91
C LYS A 222 13.63 6.64 -21.23
#